data_AF-A0A533B5S6-F1
#
_entry.id   AF-A0A533B5S6-F1
#
_cell.length_a   1.000
_cell.length_b   1.000
_cell.length_c   1.000
_cell.angle_alpha   90.00
_cell.angle_beta   90.00
_cell.angle_gamma   90.00
#
_symmetry.space_group_name_H-M   'P 1'
#
loop_
_entity.id
_entity.type
_entity.pdbx_description
1 polymer ?
#
loop_
_entity_poly.entity_id
_entity_poly.type
_entity_poly.pdbx_seq_one_letter_code
_entity_poly.pdbx_strand_id
1 'polypeptide(L)'
;MAILPVSDALTIRTEGSRVLLLHNGALITSMPWQAAIEIAKALAGAARLAQEMDDAQRIIADQAIVRRLGLPIGLTNNPRLQAEALKEAQWGDIRRYIPSISVASGEAIGTPALIQDRRKGDHHGKPNHQ
;
A
#
# COMPACT_ATOMS: atom_id res chain seq x y z
N MET A 1 19.40 -8.28 -42.35
CA MET A 1 18.19 -9.09 -42.07
C MET A 1 17.88 -8.91 -40.59
N ALA A 2 16.94 -8.04 -40.25
CA ALA A 2 16.63 -7.71 -38.84
C ALA A 2 15.63 -8.74 -38.31
N ILE A 3 16.04 -9.49 -37.27
CA ILE A 3 15.15 -10.37 -36.51
C ILE A 3 14.36 -9.45 -35.58
N LEU A 4 13.09 -9.18 -35.91
CA LEU A 4 12.17 -8.55 -34.96
C LEU A 4 11.96 -9.55 -33.81
N PRO A 5 12.06 -9.12 -32.54
CA PRO A 5 11.72 -10.01 -31.43
C PRO A 5 10.27 -10.44 -31.61
N VAL A 6 10.01 -11.75 -31.52
CA VAL A 6 8.66 -12.28 -31.37
C VAL A 6 8.17 -11.71 -30.04
N SER A 7 7.44 -10.61 -30.12
CA SER A 7 6.79 -10.00 -28.96
C SER A 7 5.83 -11.05 -28.40
N ASP A 8 6.09 -11.48 -27.17
CA ASP A 8 5.21 -12.37 -26.40
C ASP A 8 3.89 -11.64 -26.18
N ALA A 9 2.96 -11.82 -27.12
CA ALA A 9 1.84 -10.91 -27.32
C ALA A 9 0.60 -11.49 -26.65
N LEU A 10 0.36 -11.06 -25.41
CA LEU A 10 -0.92 -11.26 -24.75
C LEU A 10 -1.96 -10.35 -25.41
N THR A 11 -3.02 -10.94 -25.96
CA THR A 11 -4.08 -10.22 -26.68
C THR A 11 -5.43 -10.50 -26.04
N ILE A 12 -6.25 -9.46 -25.86
CA ILE A 12 -7.64 -9.59 -25.40
C ILE A 12 -8.56 -9.33 -26.59
N ARG A 13 -9.54 -10.21 -26.81
CA ARG A 13 -10.56 -10.06 -27.85
C ARG A 13 -11.96 -10.24 -27.26
N THR A 14 -12.95 -9.72 -27.98
CA THR A 14 -14.37 -9.85 -27.63
C THR A 14 -15.10 -10.61 -28.73
N GLU A 15 -15.91 -11.58 -28.33
CA GLU A 15 -16.80 -12.32 -29.23
C GLU A 15 -18.17 -12.47 -28.56
N GLY A 16 -19.17 -11.74 -29.07
CA GLY A 16 -20.49 -11.67 -28.46
C GLY A 16 -20.43 -11.20 -27.01
N SER A 17 -20.95 -12.01 -26.08
CA SER A 17 -20.96 -11.73 -24.64
C SER A 17 -19.73 -12.27 -23.89
N ARG A 18 -18.71 -12.75 -24.62
CA ARG A 18 -17.51 -13.37 -24.06
C ARG A 18 -16.26 -12.55 -24.34
N VAL A 19 -15.32 -12.61 -23.40
CA VAL A 19 -13.97 -12.05 -23.50
C VAL A 19 -12.99 -13.20 -23.61
N LEU A 20 -12.08 -13.12 -24.57
CA LEU A 20 -11.08 -14.12 -24.88
C LEU A 20 -9.70 -13.56 -24.54
N LEU A 21 -8.90 -14.34 -23.82
CA LEU A 21 -7.49 -14.07 -23.57
C LEU A 21 -6.66 -15.00 -24.46
N LEU A 22 -5.84 -14.41 -25.33
CA LEU A 22 -4.96 -15.13 -26.23
C LEU A 22 -3.51 -14.85 -25.89
N HIS A 23 -2.66 -15.87 -26.04
CA HIS A 23 -1.21 -15.75 -25.93
C HIS A 23 -0.58 -16.35 -27.17
N ASN A 24 0.15 -15.52 -27.93
CA ASN A 24 0.74 -15.91 -29.20
C ASN A 24 -0.29 -16.53 -30.17
N GLY A 25 -1.50 -15.96 -30.19
CA GLY A 25 -2.62 -16.41 -31.02
C GLY A 25 -3.37 -17.64 -30.50
N ALA A 26 -2.88 -18.32 -29.47
CA ALA A 26 -3.57 -19.45 -28.83
C ALA A 26 -4.53 -18.95 -27.75
N LEU A 27 -5.77 -19.46 -27.76
CA LEU A 27 -6.75 -19.16 -26.72
C LEU A 27 -6.30 -19.78 -25.39
N ILE A 28 -6.02 -18.94 -24.38
CA ILE A 28 -5.80 -19.39 -23.00
C ILE A 28 -7.15 -19.64 -22.33
N THR A 29 -8.05 -18.67 -22.41
CA THR A 29 -9.34 -18.74 -21.73
C THR A 29 -10.38 -17.87 -22.40
N SER A 30 -11.64 -18.29 -22.29
CA SER A 30 -12.82 -17.57 -22.73
C SER A 30 -13.81 -17.50 -21.59
N MET A 31 -14.26 -16.31 -21.23
CA MET A 31 -15.11 -16.08 -20.07
C MET A 31 -16.26 -15.11 -20.38
N PRO A 32 -17.38 -15.16 -19.64
CA PRO A 32 -18.42 -14.13 -19.71
C PRO A 32 -17.83 -12.76 -19.34
N TRP A 33 -18.38 -11.69 -19.93
CA TRP A 33 -17.89 -10.33 -19.70
C TRP A 33 -17.89 -9.91 -18.21
N GLN A 34 -18.84 -10.39 -17.41
CA GLN A 34 -18.89 -10.10 -15.98
C GLN A 34 -17.67 -10.67 -15.23
N ALA A 35 -17.29 -11.91 -15.55
CA ALA A 35 -16.11 -12.55 -14.97
C ALA A 35 -14.81 -11.82 -15.39
N ALA A 36 -14.76 -11.35 -16.64
CA ALA A 36 -13.62 -10.58 -17.13
C ALA A 36 -13.42 -9.27 -16.36
N ILE A 37 -14.50 -8.58 -15.99
CA ILE A 37 -14.42 -7.34 -15.18
C ILE A 37 -13.84 -7.64 -13.79
N GLU A 38 -14.30 -8.69 -13.12
CA GLU A 38 -13.80 -9.05 -11.79
C GLU A 38 -12.33 -9.45 -11.82
N ILE A 39 -11.91 -10.21 -12.85
CA ILE A 39 -10.50 -10.56 -13.06
C ILE A 39 -9.66 -9.31 -13.36
N ALA A 40 -10.15 -8.38 -14.18
CA ALA A 40 -9.43 -7.15 -14.49
C ALA A 40 -9.16 -6.31 -13.23
N LYS A 41 -10.16 -6.19 -12.35
CA LYS A 41 -9.99 -5.50 -11.05
C LYS A 41 -8.95 -6.20 -10.17
N ALA A 42 -9.02 -7.52 -10.06
CA ALA A 42 -8.08 -8.30 -9.27
C ALA A 42 -6.64 -8.19 -9.81
N LEU A 43 -6.47 -8.29 -11.14
CA LEU A 43 -5.18 -8.12 -11.81
C LEU A 43 -4.62 -6.72 -11.60
N ALA A 44 -5.44 -5.67 -11.71
CA ALA A 44 -4.99 -4.30 -11.44
C ALA A 44 -4.51 -4.13 -9.99
N GLY A 45 -5.19 -4.75 -9.03
CA GLY A 45 -4.74 -4.79 -7.64
C GLY A 45 -3.40 -5.51 -7.46
N ALA A 46 -3.28 -6.71 -8.03
CA ALA A 46 -2.05 -7.51 -7.97
C ALA A 46 -0.86 -6.80 -8.65
N ALA A 47 -1.09 -6.17 -9.80
CA ALA A 47 -0.07 -5.42 -10.52
C ALA A 47 0.45 -4.23 -9.71
N ARG A 48 -0.45 -3.50 -9.01
CA ARG A 48 -0.03 -2.40 -8.11
C ARG A 48 0.84 -2.89 -6.96
N LEU A 49 0.49 -4.03 -6.35
CA LEU A 49 1.30 -4.64 -5.29
C LEU A 49 2.67 -5.06 -5.82
N ALA A 50 2.72 -5.68 -7.00
CA ALA A 50 3.97 -6.08 -7.62
C ALA A 50 4.85 -4.87 -7.96
N GLN A 51 4.26 -3.80 -8.51
CA GLN A 51 4.97 -2.55 -8.79
C GLN A 51 5.54 -1.94 -7.50
N GLU A 52 4.76 -1.91 -6.41
CA GLU A 52 5.22 -1.40 -5.12
C GLU A 52 6.41 -2.19 -4.56
N MET A 53 6.49 -3.50 -4.85
CA MET A 53 7.64 -4.33 -4.49
C MET A 53 8.88 -4.05 -5.35
N ASP A 54 8.69 -3.79 -6.64
CA ASP A 54 9.78 -3.44 -7.56
C ASP A 54 10.36 -2.05 -7.21
N ASP A 55 9.47 -1.11 -6.86
CA ASP A 55 9.79 0.24 -6.41
C ASP A 55 10.20 0.34 -4.93
N ALA A 56 10.27 -0.80 -4.20
CA ALA A 56 10.40 -0.82 -2.75
C ALA A 56 11.55 0.03 -2.21
N GLN A 57 12.74 -0.07 -2.83
CA GLN A 57 13.92 0.68 -2.39
C GLN A 57 13.76 2.20 -2.56
N ARG A 58 13.17 2.63 -3.67
CA ARG A 58 12.87 4.04 -3.94
C ARG A 58 11.84 4.57 -2.94
N ILE A 59 10.77 3.82 -2.71
CA ILE A 59 9.73 4.16 -1.73
C ILE A 59 10.32 4.25 -0.32
N ILE A 60 11.20 3.33 0.07
CA ILE A 60 11.89 3.34 1.37
C ILE A 60 12.72 4.62 1.52
N ALA A 61 13.54 4.95 0.51
CA ALA A 61 14.40 6.14 0.54
C ALA A 61 13.58 7.44 0.64
N ASP A 62 12.55 7.59 -0.20
CA ASP A 62 11.69 8.78 -0.19
C ASP A 62 10.89 8.88 1.12
N GLN A 63 10.37 7.75 1.61
CA GLN A 63 9.64 7.72 2.88
C GLN A 63 10.56 8.03 4.07
N ALA A 64 11.84 7.67 4.01
CA ALA A 64 12.82 8.02 5.03
C ALA A 64 13.10 9.54 5.07
N ILE A 65 13.17 10.20 3.90
CA ILE A 65 13.24 11.67 3.80
C ILE A 65 12.02 12.31 4.46
N VAL A 66 10.82 11.90 4.05
CA VAL A 66 9.55 12.43 4.58
C VAL A 66 9.48 12.30 6.10
N ARG A 67 9.88 11.13 6.63
CA ARG A 67 9.91 10.87 8.07
C ARG A 67 10.87 11.81 8.80
N ARG A 68 12.09 11.99 8.27
CA ARG A 68 13.12 12.89 8.82
C ARG A 68 12.71 14.35 8.86
N LEU A 69 11.95 14.77 7.86
CA LEU A 69 11.38 16.12 7.76
C LEU A 69 10.17 16.33 8.68
N GLY A 70 9.65 15.27 9.31
CA GLY A 70 8.51 15.36 10.22
C GLY A 70 7.18 15.58 9.53
N LEU A 71 7.10 15.30 8.24
CA LEU A 71 5.86 15.46 7.48
C LEU A 71 4.91 14.29 7.81
N PRO A 72 3.65 14.56 8.21
CA PRO A 72 2.68 13.53 8.56
C PRO A 72 2.02 12.91 7.31
N ILE A 73 2.84 12.53 6.32
CA ILE A 73 2.39 11.92 5.07
C ILE A 73 3.07 10.56 4.85
N GLY A 74 2.30 9.57 4.39
CA GLY A 74 2.79 8.25 4.01
C GLY A 74 2.75 8.10 2.49
N LEU A 75 3.89 7.80 1.88
CA LEU A 75 4.01 7.47 0.45
C LEU A 75 3.57 6.02 0.15
N THR A 76 3.48 5.19 1.19
CA THR A 76 3.05 3.80 1.13
C THR A 76 2.22 3.45 2.36
N ASN A 77 1.25 2.54 2.22
CA ASN A 77 0.52 1.96 3.34
C ASN A 77 1.07 0.58 3.76
N ASN A 78 2.13 0.10 3.10
CA ASN A 78 2.74 -1.18 3.39
C ASN A 78 3.55 -1.10 4.69
N PRO A 79 3.17 -1.82 5.77
CA PRO A 79 3.83 -1.71 7.07
C PRO A 79 5.29 -2.18 7.04
N ARG A 80 5.65 -3.10 6.13
CA ARG A 80 7.05 -3.55 5.97
C ARG A 80 7.92 -2.45 5.38
N LEU A 81 7.46 -1.79 4.32
CA LEU A 81 8.20 -0.67 3.71
C LEU A 81 8.29 0.51 4.68
N GLN A 82 7.25 0.77 5.45
CA GLN A 82 7.26 1.80 6.50
C GLN A 82 8.28 1.49 7.62
N ALA A 83 8.42 0.22 8.01
CA ALA A 83 9.42 -0.19 8.99
C ALA A 83 10.83 -0.01 8.45
N GLU A 84 11.11 -0.45 7.22
CA GLU A 84 12.43 -0.26 6.59
C GLU A 84 12.76 1.24 6.40
N ALA A 85 11.79 2.05 5.97
CA ALA A 85 11.95 3.50 5.87
C ALA A 85 12.25 4.16 7.22
N LEU A 86 11.71 3.64 8.32
CA LEU A 86 12.04 4.11 9.67
C LEU A 86 13.48 3.76 10.03
N LYS A 87 13.95 2.54 9.73
CA LYS A 87 15.35 2.15 9.96
C LYS A 87 16.30 3.04 9.17
N GLU A 88 16.00 3.27 7.89
CA GLU A 88 16.78 4.13 7.01
C GLU A 88 16.78 5.58 7.53
N ALA A 89 15.63 6.09 7.96
CA ALA A 89 15.52 7.39 8.61
C ALA A 89 16.26 7.47 9.96
N GLN A 90 16.53 6.38 10.66
CA GLN A 90 17.21 6.41 11.96
C GLN A 90 18.71 6.16 11.85
N TRP A 91 19.14 5.33 10.91
CA TRP A 91 20.52 4.81 10.85
C TRP A 91 21.20 4.97 9.49
N GLY A 92 20.46 5.31 8.43
CA GLY A 92 21.01 5.43 7.07
C GLY A 92 21.86 6.68 6.83
N ASP A 93 22.45 6.80 5.64
CA ASP A 93 23.34 7.92 5.31
C ASP A 93 22.61 9.27 5.23
N ILE A 94 21.29 9.24 5.08
CA ILE A 94 20.43 10.41 5.08
C ILE A 94 20.59 11.28 6.35
N ARG A 95 21.12 10.77 7.48
CA ARG A 95 21.43 11.62 8.68
C ARG A 95 22.59 12.56 8.52
N ARG A 96 23.46 12.31 7.56
CA ARG A 96 24.53 13.24 7.23
C ARG A 96 23.98 14.47 6.51
N TYR A 97 22.93 14.29 5.70
CA TYR A 97 22.44 15.31 4.78
C TYR A 97 21.17 16.01 5.25
N ILE A 98 20.31 15.32 6.00
CA ILE A 98 19.04 15.86 6.51
C ILE A 98 19.05 15.76 8.03
N PRO A 99 19.42 16.84 8.75
CA PRO A 99 19.30 16.87 10.19
C PRO A 99 17.83 16.68 10.57
N SER A 100 17.60 15.80 11.54
CA SER A 100 16.24 15.46 11.94
C SER A 100 15.53 16.65 12.58
N ILE A 101 14.34 16.97 12.09
CA ILE A 101 13.42 17.91 12.75
C ILE A 101 12.47 17.15 13.71
N SER A 102 12.22 15.86 13.46
CA SER A 102 11.17 15.07 14.15
C SER A 102 11.61 13.68 14.65
N VAL A 103 12.52 12.99 13.98
CA VAL A 103 13.04 11.66 14.35
C VAL A 103 14.34 11.84 15.15
N ALA A 104 14.21 12.35 16.38
CA ALA A 104 15.33 12.31 17.31
C ALA A 104 15.78 10.85 17.49
N SER A 105 17.09 10.63 17.56
CA SER A 105 17.70 9.31 17.72
C SER A 105 17.19 8.66 19.02
N GLY A 106 16.08 7.91 18.95
CA GLY A 106 15.58 7.04 20.03
C GLY A 106 14.23 7.36 20.66
N GLU A 107 13.43 8.34 20.19
CA GLU A 107 12.13 8.63 20.83
C GLU A 107 10.94 8.11 20.01
N ALA A 108 10.21 7.16 20.59
CA ALA A 108 8.94 6.69 20.08
C ALA A 108 7.90 7.81 20.16
N ILE A 109 7.52 8.38 19.01
CA ILE A 109 6.39 9.31 18.93
C ILE A 109 5.11 8.49 19.05
N GLY A 110 4.41 8.73 20.17
CA GLY A 110 3.29 7.95 20.66
C GLY A 110 2.11 7.83 19.69
N THR A 111 1.66 6.60 19.55
CA THR A 111 0.27 6.25 19.23
C THR A 111 -0.68 7.17 20.00
N PRO A 112 -1.65 7.86 19.36
CA PRO A 112 -2.61 8.65 20.10
C PRO A 112 -3.38 7.74 21.07
N ALA A 113 -3.33 8.07 22.36
CA ALA A 113 -4.12 7.39 23.38
C ALA A 113 -5.60 7.80 23.21
N LEU A 114 -6.45 6.83 22.88
CA LEU A 114 -7.90 6.99 22.91
C LEU A 114 -8.35 7.15 24.37
N ILE A 115 -8.61 8.39 24.80
CA ILE A 115 -9.30 8.67 26.06
C ILE A 115 -10.80 8.54 25.77
N GLN A 116 -11.39 7.38 26.09
CA GLN A 116 -12.84 7.26 26.13
C GLN A 116 -13.35 8.05 27.34
N ASP A 117 -13.98 9.20 27.08
CA ASP A 117 -14.78 9.90 28.07
C ASP A 117 -15.96 9.00 28.45
N ARG A 118 -15.83 8.32 29.59
CA ARG A 118 -16.92 7.55 30.17
C ARG A 118 -17.93 8.57 30.67
N ARG A 119 -18.88 8.96 29.80
CA ARG A 119 -20.09 9.69 30.21
C ARG A 119 -20.65 8.97 31.43
N LYS A 120 -20.53 9.63 32.56
CA LYS A 120 -21.05 9.19 33.86
C LYS A 120 -22.57 9.13 33.72
N GLY A 121 -23.05 7.95 33.34
CA GLY A 121 -24.47 7.66 33.26
C GLY A 121 -25.13 7.91 34.61
N ASP A 122 -26.17 8.72 34.60
CA ASP A 122 -27.02 9.05 35.71
C ASP A 122 -27.60 7.78 36.36
N HIS A 123 -27.21 7.51 37.60
CA HIS A 123 -27.92 6.58 38.47
C HIS A 123 -28.29 7.30 39.77
N HIS A 124 -29.34 8.12 39.67
CA HIS A 124 -30.10 8.60 40.82
C HIS A 124 -31.10 7.50 41.23
N GLY A 125 -30.60 6.46 41.91
CA GLY A 125 -31.42 5.48 42.62
C GLY A 125 -31.50 5.87 44.09
N LYS A 126 -32.67 6.33 44.54
CA LYS A 126 -32.93 6.72 45.93
C LYS A 126 -32.74 5.52 46.89
N PRO A 127 -32.27 5.74 48.13
CA PRO A 127 -32.21 4.68 49.15
C PRO A 127 -33.63 4.35 49.65
N ASN A 128 -33.96 3.06 49.69
CA ASN A 128 -35.15 2.56 50.36
C ASN A 128 -35.00 2.69 51.88
N HIS A 129 -36.05 3.20 52.52
CA HIS A 129 -36.24 3.24 53.96
C HIS A 129 -36.34 1.83 54.56
N GLN A 130 -35.63 1.61 55.66
CA GLN A 130 -36.13 0.87 56.83
C GLN A 130 -36.09 1.83 58.02
#